data_AF-A0A7V0RK29-F1
#
_entry.id   AF-A0A7V0RK29-F1
#
_cell.length_a   1.000
_cell.length_b   1.000
_cell.length_c   1.000
_cell.angle_alpha   90.00
_cell.angle_beta   90.00
_cell.angle_gamma   90.00
#
_symmetry.space_group_name_H-M   'P 1'
#
loop_
_entity.id
_entity.type
_entity.pdbx_description
1 polymer ?
#
loop_
_entity_poly.entity_id
_entity_poly.type
_entity_poly.pdbx_seq_one_letter_code
_entity_poly.pdbx_strand_id
1 'polypeptide(L)' 'LMDKAAFLDFVIEIVRRIEGQEGFEVLPRRWVVERTFGWMMRWRRLVRDYETRIDVSEAMIHVAMGSLLLRRIAH' A
#
# COMPACT_ATOMS: atom_id res chain seq x y z
N LEU A 1 9.93 11.54 -5.42
CA LEU A 1 8.54 11.11 -5.71
C LEU A 1 8.19 11.43 -7.16
N MET A 2 8.26 12.70 -7.55
CA MET A 2 8.00 13.13 -8.94
C MET A 2 8.93 12.44 -9.96
N ASP A 3 10.21 12.26 -9.64
CA ASP A 3 11.15 11.57 -10.56
C ASP A 3 10.77 10.11 -10.82
N LYS A 4 10.32 9.39 -9.79
CA LYS A 4 9.83 8.02 -9.94
C LYS A 4 8.52 7.95 -10.72
N ALA A 5 7.66 8.94 -10.55
CA ALA A 5 6.40 9.03 -11.26
C ALA A 5 6.61 9.27 -12.76
N ALA A 6 7.53 10.17 -13.10
CA ALA A 6 7.95 10.43 -14.47
C ALA A 6 8.60 9.19 -15.10
N PHE A 7 9.43 8.46 -14.35
CA PHE A 7 10.04 7.22 -14.83
C PHE A 7 9.00 6.12 -15.12
N LEU A 8 7.94 6.02 -14.33
CA LEU A 8 6.89 5.00 -14.45
C LEU A 8 5.68 5.44 -15.30
N ASP A 9 5.74 6.64 -15.90
CA ASP A 9 4.64 7.26 -16.66
C ASP A 9 3.31 7.32 -15.87
N PHE A 10 3.40 7.70 -14.60
CA PHE A 10 2.23 7.84 -13.72
C PHE A 10 1.72 9.28 -13.67
N VAL A 11 0.42 9.45 -13.90
CA VAL A 11 -0.29 10.69 -13.60
C VAL A 11 -0.51 10.80 -12.09
N ILE A 12 0.11 11.80 -11.46
CA ILE A 12 -0.04 12.08 -10.04
C ILE A 12 -0.99 13.26 -9.83
N GLU A 13 -2.01 13.04 -8.99
CA GLU A 13 -2.85 14.09 -8.44
C GLU A 13 -2.51 14.28 -6.96
N ILE A 14 -2.14 15.51 -6.57
CA ILE A 14 -1.85 15.84 -5.16
C ILE A 14 -3.14 16.33 -4.52
N VAL A 15 -3.74 15.48 -3.69
CA VAL A 15 -4.89 15.86 -2.86
C VAL A 15 -4.38 16.59 -1.61
N ARG A 16 -4.59 17.91 -1.57
CA ARG A 16 -4.23 18.74 -0.41
C ARG A 16 -5.24 18.55 0.72
N ARG A 17 -4.78 18.71 1.95
CA ARG A 17 -5.68 18.79 3.12
C ARG A 17 -6.58 20.02 2.97
N ILE A 18 -7.85 19.89 3.29
CA ILE A 18 -8.81 21.00 3.28
C ILE A 18 -8.58 21.85 4.53
N GLU A 19 -8.30 23.15 4.33
CA GLU A 19 -8.12 24.09 5.44
C GLU A 19 -9.46 24.28 6.19
N GLY A 20 -9.41 24.22 7.53
CA GLY A 20 -10.62 24.31 8.36
C GLY A 20 -11.45 23.02 8.47
N GLN A 21 -10.96 21.90 7.92
CA GLN A 21 -11.63 20.61 8.05
C GLN A 21 -11.60 20.12 9.52
N GLU A 22 -12.78 19.99 10.13
CA GLU A 22 -12.97 19.32 11.42
C GLU A 22 -13.43 17.87 11.22
N GLY A 23 -12.73 16.92 11.83
CA GLY A 23 -13.06 15.49 11.74
C GLY A 23 -12.50 14.77 10.51
N PHE A 24 -13.04 13.59 10.22
CA PHE A 24 -12.56 12.71 9.16
C PHE A 24 -13.31 12.95 7.85
N GLU A 25 -12.58 13.15 6.75
CA GLU A 25 -13.13 13.27 5.40
C GLU A 25 -12.61 12.14 4.52
N VAL A 26 -13.54 11.58 3.73
CA VAL A 26 -13.25 10.48 2.82
C VAL A 26 -12.54 11.02 1.59
N LEU A 27 -11.23 10.79 1.50
CA LEU A 27 -10.47 11.13 0.31
C LEU A 27 -10.68 10.10 -0.81
N PRO A 28 -10.74 10.53 -2.08
CA PRO A 28 -10.84 9.62 -3.21
C PRO A 28 -9.74 8.56 -3.18
N ARG A 29 -10.11 7.28 -3.39
CA ARG A 29 -9.21 6.12 -3.46
C ARG A 29 -8.36 5.81 -2.22
N ARG A 30 -8.41 6.61 -1.14
CA ARG A 30 -7.68 6.39 0.12
C ARG A 30 -7.92 5.00 0.71
N TRP A 31 -9.17 4.55 0.64
CA TRP A 31 -9.56 3.20 1.10
C TRP A 31 -8.82 2.09 0.36
N VAL A 32 -8.40 2.26 -0.90
CA VAL A 32 -7.63 1.23 -1.63
C VAL A 32 -6.26 1.02 -0.98
N VAL A 33 -5.61 2.12 -0.58
CA VAL A 33 -4.31 2.09 0.11
C VAL A 33 -4.46 1.49 1.50
N GLU A 34 -5.40 2.01 2.30
CA GLU A 34 -5.64 1.52 3.66
C GLU A 34 -6.03 0.03 3.68
N ARG A 35 -6.85 -0.41 2.73
CA ARG A 35 -7.24 -1.81 2.59
C ARG A 35 -6.06 -2.71 2.24
N THR A 36 -5.14 -2.23 1.39
CA THR A 36 -3.91 -2.96 1.04
C THR A 36 -3.04 -3.15 2.28
N PHE A 37 -2.83 -2.09 3.08
CA PHE A 37 -2.16 -2.20 4.37
C PHE A 37 -2.89 -3.14 5.33
N GLY A 38 -4.23 -3.10 5.38
CA GLY A 38 -5.04 -4.02 6.18
C GLY A 38 -4.82 -5.50 5.85
N TRP A 39 -4.59 -5.84 4.57
CA TRP A 39 -4.21 -7.20 4.19
C TRP A 39 -2.78 -7.55 4.58
N MET A 40 -1.83 -6.63 4.39
CA MET A 40 -0.43 -6.85 4.77
C MET A 40 -0.27 -7.01 6.28
N MET A 41 -1.05 -6.29 7.10
CA MET A 41 -1.02 -6.41 8.57
C MET A 41 -1.45 -7.79 9.08
N ARG A 42 -2.13 -8.61 8.26
CA ARG A 42 -2.41 -10.02 8.61
C ARG A 42 -1.17 -10.92 8.53
N TRP A 43 -0.14 -10.48 7.81
CA TRP A 43 1.13 -11.19 7.69
C TRP A 43 2.07 -10.73 8.80
N ARG A 44 2.24 -11.54 9.85
CA ARG A 44 3.04 -11.18 11.04
C ARG A 44 4.45 -10.66 10.72
N ARG A 45 5.08 -11.15 9.65
CA ARG A 45 6.40 -10.72 9.20
C ARG A 45 6.42 -9.32 8.59
N LEU A 46 5.30 -8.83 8.07
CA LEU A 46 5.20 -7.47 7.49
C LEU A 46 4.78 -6.41 8.51
N VAL A 47 4.39 -6.81 9.72
CA VAL A 47 3.95 -5.88 10.79
C VAL A 47 5.13 -5.10 11.38
N ARG A 48 6.32 -5.70 11.39
CA ARG A 48 7.58 -5.07 11.78
C ARG A 48 8.63 -5.46 10.78
N ASP A 49 9.61 -4.59 10.58
CA ASP A 49 10.76 -4.89 9.73
C ASP A 49 11.67 -5.88 10.46
N TYR A 50 11.47 -7.17 10.20
CA TYR A 50 12.30 -8.25 10.76
C TYR A 50 13.49 -8.55 9.85
N GLU A 51 13.35 -8.24 8.57
CA GLU A 51 14.26 -8.58 7.50
C GLU A 51 15.40 -7.56 7.45
N THR A 52 16.64 -8.02 7.67
CA THR A 52 17.82 -7.14 7.61
C THR A 52 18.12 -6.64 6.20
N ARG A 53 17.66 -7.36 5.18
CA ARG A 53 17.90 -7.03 3.78
C ARG A 53 16.63 -6.59 3.08
N ILE A 54 16.75 -5.51 2.31
CA ILE A 54 15.64 -4.89 1.59
C ILE A 54 15.04 -5.85 0.55
N ASP A 55 15.87 -6.65 -0.14
CA ASP A 55 15.40 -7.61 -1.15
C ASP A 55 14.53 -8.72 -0.54
N VAL A 56 14.84 -9.13 0.70
CA VAL A 56 14.02 -10.11 1.44
C VAL A 56 12.71 -9.49 1.88
N SER A 57 12.74 -8.24 2.38
CA SER A 57 11.53 -7.50 2.77
C SER A 57 10.58 -7.30 1.56
N GLU A 58 11.14 -6.93 0.40
CA GLU A 58 10.40 -6.80 -0.85
C GLU A 58 9.78 -8.15 -1.29
N ALA A 59 10.55 -9.24 -1.25
CA ALA A 59 10.04 -10.58 -1.55
C ALA A 59 8.88 -10.98 -0.63
N MET A 60 8.94 -10.65 0.66
CA MET A 60 7.86 -10.91 1.61
C MET A 60 6.57 -10.16 1.26
N ILE A 61 6.66 -8.93 0.77
CA ILE A 61 5.51 -8.16 0.28
C ILE A 61 4.87 -8.86 -0.93
N HIS A 62 5.69 -9.31 -1.89
CA HIS A 62 5.20 -10.06 -3.05
C HIS A 62 4.51 -11.36 -2.68
N VAL A 63 5.08 -12.14 -1.74
CA VAL A 63 4.47 -13.38 -1.24
C VAL A 63 3.12 -13.11 -0.58
N ALA A 64 3.01 -12.04 0.23
CA ALA A 64 1.78 -11.68 0.91
C ALA A 64 0.67 -11.32 -0.07
N MET A 65 0.98 -10.48 -1.08
CA MET A 65 0.03 -10.07 -2.10
C MET A 65 -0.34 -11.21 -3.05
N GLY A 66 0.62 -12.05 -3.46
CA GLY A 66 0.38 -13.24 -4.28
C GLY A 66 -0.56 -14.23 -3.59
N SER A 67 -0.31 -14.51 -2.30
CA SER A 67 -1.17 -15.39 -1.50
C SER A 67 -2.60 -14.85 -1.33
N LEU A 68 -2.75 -13.52 -1.21
CA LEU A 68 -4.07 -12.89 -1.19
C LEU A 68 -4.81 -13.05 -2.52
N LEU A 69 -4.11 -12.83 -3.64
CA LEU A 69 -4.68 -13.00 -4.99
C LEU A 69 -5.11 -14.45 -5.22
N LEU A 70 -4.27 -15.41 -4.88
CA LEU A 70 -4.59 -16.83 -4.99
C LEU A 70 -5.86 -17.19 -4.21
N ARG A 71 -5.99 -16.70 -2.96
CA ARG A 71 -7.19 -16.94 -2.15
C ARG A 71 -8.46 -16.36 -2.77
N ARG A 72 -8.35 -15.28 -3.54
CA ARG A 72 -9.51 -14.63 -4.20
C ARG A 72 -9.91 -15.26 -5.52
N ILE A 73 -8.96 -15.90 -6.20
CA ILE A 73 -9.20 -16.51 -7.51
C ILE A 73 -9.65 -17.97 -7.33
N ALA A 74 -9.10 -18.66 -6.33
CA ALA A 74 -9.42 -20.06 -6.05
C ALA A 74 -10.74 -20.27 -5.30
N HIS A 75 -11.39 -19.18 -4.85
CA HIS A 75 -12.70 -19.18 -4.22
C HIS A 75 -13.65 -18.39 -5.09
#